data_AF-A0AAV6C906-F1
#
_entry.id   AF-A0AAV6C906-F1
#
_cell.length_a   1.000
_cell.length_b   1.000
_cell.length_c   1.000
_cell.angle_alpha   90.00
_cell.angle_beta   90.00
_cell.angle_gamma   90.00
#
_symmetry.space_group_name_H-M   'P 1'
#
loop_
_entity.id
_entity.type
_entity.pdbx_description
1 polymer ?
#
loop_
_entity_poly.entity_id
_entity_poly.type
_entity_poly.pdbx_seq_one_letter_code
_entity_poly.pdbx_strand_id
1 'polypeptide(L)'
;MPAETLGARVVRALRGRYVCALEDTLARERADNALLREEVSALRAENRALVNSLLGTAGIPPIEPTGAAQQTPTGPPVRRRSWSQIALTREIDATRKAAVCEKHTVSPG
;
A
#
# COMPACT_ATOMS: atom_id res chain seq x y z
N MET A 1 6.47 -12.23 51.53
CA MET A 1 6.99 -11.63 50.27
C MET A 1 6.24 -12.27 49.11
N PRO A 2 5.34 -11.57 48.39
CA PRO A 2 4.35 -12.23 47.56
C PRO A 2 4.93 -12.63 46.19
N ALA A 3 4.81 -13.92 45.87
CA ALA A 3 5.27 -14.56 44.63
C ALA A 3 4.62 -13.97 43.35
N GLU A 4 3.47 -13.32 43.49
CA GLU A 4 2.74 -12.65 42.38
C GLU A 4 3.58 -11.57 41.67
N THR A 5 4.51 -10.95 42.39
CA THR A 5 5.37 -9.89 41.84
C THR A 5 6.44 -10.43 40.89
N LEU A 6 6.80 -11.70 40.99
CA LEU A 6 7.88 -12.30 40.19
C LEU A 6 7.36 -12.68 38.79
N GLY A 7 6.16 -13.26 38.72
CA GLY A 7 5.48 -13.54 37.45
C GLY A 7 5.23 -12.27 36.62
N ALA A 8 4.73 -11.21 37.25
CA ALA A 8 4.50 -9.92 36.57
C ALA A 8 5.79 -9.31 36.01
N ARG A 9 6.92 -9.45 36.71
CA ARG A 9 8.24 -8.99 36.25
C ARG A 9 8.75 -9.78 35.06
N VAL A 10 8.61 -11.11 35.09
CA VAL A 10 9.01 -11.99 33.97
C VAL A 10 8.19 -11.69 32.73
N VAL A 11 6.85 -11.57 32.86
CA VAL A 11 5.96 -11.21 31.74
C VAL A 11 6.32 -9.84 31.16
N ARG A 12 6.61 -8.84 32.01
CA ARG A 12 7.05 -7.51 31.57
C ARG A 12 8.38 -7.58 30.81
N ALA A 13 9.35 -8.35 31.30
CA ALA A 13 10.64 -8.52 30.65
C ALA A 13 10.54 -9.26 29.31
N LEU A 14 9.69 -10.29 29.22
CA LEU A 14 9.42 -11.00 27.97
C LEU A 14 8.71 -10.10 26.95
N ARG A 15 7.71 -9.33 27.39
CA ARG A 15 7.02 -8.34 26.56
C ARG A 15 7.99 -7.28 26.02
N GLY A 16 8.90 -6.77 26.86
CA GLY A 16 9.94 -5.83 26.43
C GLY A 16 10.86 -6.43 25.36
N ARG A 17 11.36 -7.65 25.57
CA ARG A 17 12.20 -8.35 24.58
C ARG A 17 11.50 -8.58 23.24
N TYR A 18 10.23 -8.96 23.28
CA TYR A 18 9.43 -9.13 22.07
C TYR A 18 9.23 -7.81 21.33
N VAL A 19 8.95 -6.72 22.04
CA VAL A 19 8.83 -5.39 21.43
C VAL A 19 10.14 -4.96 20.76
N CYS A 20 11.28 -5.10 21.44
CA CYS A 20 12.58 -4.77 20.83
C CYS A 20 12.86 -5.62 19.58
N ALA A 21 12.58 -6.92 19.62
CA ALA A 21 12.75 -7.78 18.45
C ALA A 21 11.87 -7.34 17.26
N LEU A 22 10.63 -6.92 17.52
CA LEU A 22 9.75 -6.38 16.49
C LEU A 22 10.27 -5.04 15.94
N GLU A 23 10.72 -4.14 16.81
CA GLU A 23 11.28 -2.85 16.40
C GLU A 23 12.52 -3.05 15.51
N ASP A 24 13.39 -4.00 15.85
CA ASP A 24 14.55 -4.36 15.02
C ASP A 24 14.13 -4.89 13.64
N THR A 25 13.12 -5.76 13.58
CA THR A 25 12.61 -6.24 12.28
C THR A 25 12.03 -5.11 11.44
N LEU A 26 11.23 -4.22 12.04
CA LEU A 26 10.68 -3.06 11.36
C LEU A 26 11.79 -2.10 10.88
N ALA A 27 12.87 -1.95 11.65
CA ALA A 27 14.00 -1.12 11.24
C ALA A 27 14.69 -1.69 10.00
N ARG A 28 14.92 -3.01 9.95
CA ARG A 28 15.50 -3.69 8.78
C ARG A 28 14.59 -3.59 7.57
N GLU A 29 13.32 -3.90 7.72
CA GLU A 29 12.35 -3.81 6.63
C GLU A 29 12.24 -2.38 6.07
N ARG A 30 12.33 -1.36 6.92
CA ARG A 30 12.34 0.04 6.47
C ARG A 30 13.60 0.39 5.71
N ALA A 31 14.75 -0.12 6.11
CA ALA A 31 16.01 0.06 5.39
C ALA A 31 15.94 -0.61 4.01
N ASP A 32 15.46 -1.85 3.93
CA ASP A 32 15.28 -2.59 2.67
C ASP A 32 14.29 -1.86 1.75
N ASN A 33 13.16 -1.38 2.30
CA ASN A 33 12.20 -0.59 1.54
C ASN A 33 12.79 0.73 1.02
N ALA A 34 13.71 1.36 1.76
CA ALA A 34 14.37 2.58 1.28
C ALA A 34 15.24 2.27 0.05
N LEU A 35 16.06 1.22 0.12
CA LEU A 35 16.90 0.78 -0.99
C LEU A 35 16.07 0.42 -2.23
N LEU A 36 15.01 -0.37 -2.06
CA LEU A 36 14.12 -0.74 -3.17
C LEU A 36 13.42 0.47 -3.79
N ARG A 37 13.07 1.49 -2.99
CA ARG A 37 12.46 2.72 -3.50
C ARG A 37 13.44 3.54 -4.33
N GLU A 38 14.70 3.61 -3.89
CA GLU A 38 15.77 4.26 -4.65
C GLU A 38 15.99 3.54 -5.98
N GLU A 39 16.07 2.22 -5.97
CA GLU A 39 16.21 1.41 -7.19
C GLU A 39 15.03 1.60 -8.15
N VAL A 40 13.79 1.54 -7.65
CA VAL A 40 12.59 1.82 -8.46
C VAL A 40 12.64 3.24 -9.03
N SER A 41 13.15 4.21 -8.29
CA SER A 41 13.27 5.59 -8.78
C SER A 41 14.28 5.70 -9.93
N ALA A 42 15.41 5.00 -9.82
CA ALA A 42 16.44 4.95 -10.85
C ALA A 42 15.92 4.23 -12.10
N LEU A 43 15.33 3.04 -11.96
CA LEU A 43 14.74 2.28 -13.06
C LEU A 43 13.63 3.05 -13.77
N ARG A 44 12.80 3.79 -13.03
CA ARG A 44 11.79 4.65 -13.63
C ARG A 44 12.41 5.82 -14.41
N ALA A 45 13.52 6.38 -13.95
CA ALA A 45 14.23 7.43 -14.67
C ALA A 45 14.83 6.89 -15.98
N GLU A 46 15.47 5.73 -15.93
CA GLU A 46 16.01 5.06 -17.11
C GLU A 46 14.90 4.69 -18.11
N ASN A 47 13.81 4.08 -17.65
CA ASN A 47 12.69 3.71 -18.51
C ASN A 47 12.12 4.95 -19.22
N ARG A 48 11.98 6.08 -18.53
CA ARG A 48 11.58 7.34 -19.16
C ARG A 48 12.58 7.81 -20.20
N ALA A 49 13.87 7.73 -19.94
CA ALA A 49 14.89 8.11 -20.91
C ALA A 49 14.80 7.26 -22.20
N LEU A 50 14.63 5.95 -22.06
CA LEU A 50 14.45 5.03 -23.19
C LEU A 50 13.15 5.33 -23.96
N VAL A 51 12.04 5.51 -23.24
CA VAL A 51 10.75 5.86 -23.85
C VAL A 51 10.87 7.20 -24.58
N ASN A 52 11.47 8.22 -23.98
CA ASN A 52 11.66 9.52 -24.61
C ASN A 52 12.56 9.45 -25.85
N SER A 53 13.55 8.55 -25.86
CA SER A 53 14.32 8.26 -27.08
C SER A 53 13.42 7.74 -28.21
N LEU A 54 12.51 6.80 -27.91
CA LEU A 54 11.56 6.28 -28.90
C LEU A 54 10.57 7.36 -29.37
N LEU A 55 10.03 8.16 -28.45
CA LEU A 55 9.11 9.25 -28.79
C LEU A 55 9.78 10.30 -29.68
N GLY A 56 11.06 10.60 -29.42
CA GLY A 56 11.87 11.47 -30.30
C GLY A 56 11.92 10.96 -31.74
N THR A 57 12.06 9.65 -31.95
CA THR A 57 12.00 9.07 -33.31
C THR A 57 10.62 9.15 -33.95
N ALA A 58 9.56 9.17 -33.15
CA ALA A 58 8.19 9.30 -33.60
C ALA A 58 7.71 10.76 -33.74
N GLY A 59 8.55 11.76 -33.41
CA GLY A 59 8.15 13.16 -33.37
C GLY A 59 7.14 13.51 -32.27
N ILE A 60 6.98 12.63 -31.28
CA ILE A 60 6.06 12.80 -30.15
C ILE A 60 6.82 13.50 -29.01
N PRO A 61 6.24 14.51 -28.33
CA PRO A 61 6.92 15.22 -27.25
C PRO A 61 7.31 14.28 -26.09
N PRO A 62 8.40 14.60 -25.36
CA PRO A 62 8.91 13.77 -24.28
C PRO A 62 7.97 13.73 -23.07
N ILE A 63 7.98 12.60 -22.36
CA ILE A 63 7.27 12.43 -21.09
C ILE A 63 8.14 12.97 -19.97
N GLU A 64 7.67 14.04 -19.33
CA GLU A 64 8.30 14.59 -18.14
C GLU A 64 8.01 13.73 -16.90
N PRO A 65 8.93 13.64 -15.94
CA PRO A 65 8.60 13.12 -14.63
C PRO A 65 7.52 14.01 -14.04
N THR A 66 6.30 13.49 -13.89
CA THR A 66 5.36 14.09 -12.96
C THR A 66 6.05 14.05 -11.60
N GLY A 67 6.50 15.21 -11.13
CA GLY A 67 7.21 15.32 -9.87
C GLY A 67 6.40 14.61 -8.78
N ALA A 68 7.07 14.10 -7.75
CA ALA A 68 6.42 13.45 -6.61
C ALA A 68 5.36 14.33 -5.89
N ALA A 69 5.11 15.56 -6.36
CA ALA A 69 3.93 16.35 -6.06
C ALA A 69 2.71 15.83 -6.85
N GLN A 70 1.71 15.39 -6.10
CA GLN A 70 0.31 15.32 -6.52
C GLN A 70 -0.11 14.13 -7.39
N GLN A 71 -0.03 12.93 -6.80
CA GLN A 71 -1.30 12.21 -6.63
C GLN A 71 -2.03 12.82 -5.44
N THR A 72 -2.43 14.10 -5.51
CA THR A 72 -3.50 14.57 -4.65
C THR A 72 -4.70 13.79 -5.11
N PRO A 73 -5.32 12.96 -4.26
CA PRO A 73 -6.57 12.33 -4.64
C PRO A 73 -7.54 13.46 -4.96
N THR A 74 -7.85 13.66 -6.24
CA THR A 74 -8.90 14.55 -6.76
C THR A 74 -10.29 13.98 -6.45
N GLY A 75 -10.41 13.31 -5.31
CA GLY A 75 -11.61 12.69 -4.79
C GLY A 75 -11.99 13.32 -3.46
N PRO A 76 -13.27 13.20 -3.05
CA PRO A 76 -13.72 13.70 -1.76
C PRO A 76 -12.86 13.12 -0.63
N PRO A 77 -12.69 13.85 0.49
CA PRO A 77 -11.83 13.43 1.59
C PRO A 77 -12.21 12.02 2.04
N VAL A 78 -11.30 11.06 1.83
CA VAL A 78 -11.48 9.68 2.25
C VAL A 78 -11.54 9.68 3.78
N ARG A 79 -12.74 9.56 4.34
CA ARG A 79 -12.90 9.32 5.78
C ARG A 79 -12.05 8.11 6.14
N ARG A 80 -11.20 8.24 7.17
CA ARG A 80 -10.45 7.11 7.73
C ARG A 80 -11.46 6.03 8.15
N ARG A 81 -11.54 4.96 7.37
CA ARG A 81 -12.35 3.78 7.66
C ARG A 81 -11.43 2.71 8.24
N SER A 82 -11.92 1.95 9.22
CA SER A 82 -11.20 0.77 9.68
C SER A 82 -11.13 -0.27 8.55
N TRP A 83 -10.13 -1.15 8.61
CA TRP A 83 -10.02 -2.24 7.63
C TRP A 83 -11.27 -3.13 7.58
N SER A 84 -11.89 -3.36 8.74
CA SER A 84 -13.18 -4.05 8.85
C SER A 84 -14.31 -3.36 8.07
N GLN A 85 -14.39 -2.04 8.13
CA GLN A 85 -15.38 -1.27 7.36
C GLN A 85 -15.10 -1.31 5.85
N ILE A 86 -13.82 -1.29 5.45
CA ILE A 86 -13.42 -1.41 4.04
C ILE A 86 -13.79 -2.78 3.51
N ALA A 87 -13.49 -3.85 4.27
CA ALA A 87 -13.84 -5.22 3.90
C ALA A 87 -15.35 -5.40 3.71
N LEU A 88 -16.14 -4.94 4.68
CA LEU A 88 -17.61 -5.00 4.63
C LEU A 88 -18.17 -4.20 3.44
N THR A 89 -17.63 -3.01 3.17
CA THR A 89 -18.05 -2.22 1.99
C THR A 89 -17.76 -2.97 0.70
N ARG A 90 -16.59 -3.61 0.58
CA ARG A 90 -16.21 -4.39 -0.62
C ARG A 90 -17.10 -5.60 -0.84
N GLU A 91 -17.53 -6.27 0.23
CA GLU A 91 -18.47 -7.41 0.16
C GLU A 91 -19.85 -6.97 -0.35
N ILE A 92 -20.37 -5.84 0.15
CA ILE A 92 -21.63 -5.25 -0.34
C ILE A 92 -21.51 -4.86 -1.82
N ASP A 93 -20.39 -4.25 -2.23
CA ASP A 93 -20.20 -3.87 -3.63
C ASP A 93 -20.08 -5.10 -4.55
N ALA A 94 -19.48 -6.19 -4.08
CA ALA A 94 -19.39 -7.45 -4.82
C ALA A 94 -20.78 -8.08 -5.05
N THR A 95 -21.62 -8.14 -4.01
CA THR A 95 -23.00 -8.65 -4.15
C THR A 95 -23.86 -7.79 -5.09
N ARG A 96 -23.71 -6.46 -5.04
CA ARG A 96 -24.39 -5.55 -5.98
C ARG A 96 -23.93 -5.74 -7.42
N LYS A 97 -22.63 -5.88 -7.65
CA LYS A 97 -22.09 -6.16 -9.00
C LYS A 97 -22.57 -7.51 -9.54
N ALA A 98 -22.60 -8.55 -8.71
CA ALA A 98 -23.14 -9.85 -9.08
C ALA A 98 -24.62 -9.77 -9.48
N ALA A 99 -25.44 -9.08 -8.68
CA ALA A 99 -26.86 -8.88 -9.00
C ALA A 99 -27.09 -8.03 -10.26
N VAL A 100 -26.21 -7.08 -10.59
CA VAL A 100 -26.28 -6.32 -11.86
C VAL A 100 -25.93 -7.21 -13.04
N CYS A 101 -24.89 -8.04 -12.92
CA CYS A 101 -24.50 -8.99 -13.97
C CYS A 101 -25.60 -10.01 -14.25
N GLU A 102 -26.21 -10.55 -13.19
CA GLU A 102 -27.33 -11.49 -13.25
C GLU A 102 -28.55 -10.88 -13.96
N LYS A 103 -28.92 -9.63 -13.62
CA LYS A 103 -30.00 -8.91 -14.31
C LYS A 103 -29.69 -8.65 -15.79
N HIS A 104 -28.42 -8.43 -16.14
CA HIS A 104 -28.02 -8.21 -17.53
C HIS A 104 -28.03 -9.51 -18.36
N THR A 105 -27.89 -10.67 -17.71
CA THR A 105 -28.01 -12.00 -18.34
C THR A 105 -29.44 -12.52 -18.44
N VAL A 106 -30.41 -11.90 -17.75
CA VAL A 106 -31.83 -12.31 -17.73
C VAL A 106 -32.71 -11.41 -18.63
N SER A 107 -32.12 -10.65 -19.55
CA SER A 107 -32.88 -10.01 -20.64
C SER A 107 -32.73 -10.81 -21.94
N PRO A 108 -33.55 -11.86 -22.18
CA PRO A 108 -33.92 -12.23 -23.53
C PRO A 108 -35.02 -11.26 -24.02
N GLY A 109 -35.17 -11.14 -25.34
CA GLY A 109 -36.17 -10.29 -26.00
C GLY A 109 -37.61 -10.70 -25.77
#